data_AF-A0A3G2LC36-F1
#
_entry.id   AF-A0A3G2LC36-F1
#
_cell.length_a   1.000
_cell.length_b   1.000
_cell.length_c   1.000
_cell.angle_alpha   90.00
_cell.angle_beta   90.00
_cell.angle_gamma   90.00
#
_symmetry.space_group_name_H-M   'P 1'
#
loop_
_entity.id
_entity.type
_entity.pdbx_description
1 polymer ?
#
loop_
_entity_poly.entity_id
_entity_poly.type
_entity_poly.pdbx_seq_one_letter_code
_entity_poly.pdbx_strand_id
1 'polypeptide(L)'
;MNSAEAVDLSKIYTEIENGNRDWNQVLESIISYFDCSTGTLHFLNQESGLLKLEAQKGIPPFLIPKLETIPVGKGMAGIAAERKEAVEMCNLQTDDSGVARPAAKETKVEGSIAAPMLLNEKLYGTLGVAKPVPYDFTDKEKAELLSLGNAISKILSN
;
A
#
# COMPACT_ATOMS: atom_id res chain seq x y z
N MET A 1 29.79 -2.41 -11.62
CA MET A 1 28.93 -2.71 -10.45
C MET A 1 27.89 -1.62 -10.41
N ASN A 2 26.65 -1.95 -10.77
CA ASN A 2 25.58 -0.97 -10.93
C ASN A 2 25.28 -0.30 -9.60
N SER A 3 25.55 1.00 -9.51
CA SER A 3 24.93 1.89 -8.55
C SER A 3 23.43 1.74 -8.74
N ALA A 4 22.73 1.18 -7.76
CA ALA A 4 21.29 1.32 -7.70
C ALA A 4 21.01 2.82 -7.61
N GLU A 5 20.51 3.42 -8.69
CA GLU A 5 19.99 4.78 -8.64
C GLU A 5 18.94 4.80 -7.54
N ALA A 6 19.19 5.54 -6.46
CA ALA A 6 18.19 5.76 -5.44
C ALA A 6 16.96 6.32 -6.15
N VAL A 7 15.82 5.63 -6.05
CA VAL A 7 14.57 6.16 -6.57
C VAL A 7 14.32 7.47 -5.83
N ASP A 8 14.22 8.57 -6.57
CA ASP A 8 13.85 9.87 -5.99
C ASP A 8 12.33 9.99 -5.95
N LEU A 9 11.81 10.62 -4.91
CA LEU A 9 10.38 10.84 -4.72
C LEU A 9 9.78 11.64 -5.90
N SER A 10 10.55 12.56 -6.49
CA SER A 10 10.14 13.33 -7.67
C SER A 10 9.86 12.46 -8.91
N LYS A 11 10.63 11.38 -9.08
CA LYS A 11 10.44 10.41 -10.16
C LYS A 11 9.14 9.65 -9.98
N ILE A 12 8.80 9.25 -8.75
CA ILE A 12 7.55 8.56 -8.45
C ILE A 12 6.35 9.45 -8.79
N TYR A 13 6.38 10.73 -8.40
CA TYR A 13 5.33 11.68 -8.78
C TYR A 13 5.20 11.84 -10.28
N THR A 14 6.33 11.90 -10.99
CA THR A 14 6.35 11.95 -12.46
C THR A 14 5.73 10.69 -13.08
N GLU A 15 6.00 9.51 -12.53
CA GLU A 15 5.40 8.24 -12.98
C GLU A 15 3.87 8.22 -12.76
N ILE A 16 3.40 8.74 -11.63
CA ILE A 16 1.97 8.89 -11.33
C ILE A 16 1.30 9.86 -12.33
N GLU A 17 1.95 10.99 -12.63
CA GLU A 17 1.40 12.07 -13.45
C GLU A 17 1.46 11.78 -14.96
N ASN A 18 2.44 10.99 -15.43
CA ASN A 18 2.70 10.77 -16.86
C ASN A 18 1.65 9.92 -17.60
N GLY A 19 0.51 9.63 -17.00
CA GLY A 19 -0.69 9.12 -17.68
C GLY A 19 -0.61 7.68 -18.22
N ASN A 20 0.56 7.03 -18.19
CA ASN A 20 0.74 5.66 -18.70
C ASN A 20 0.19 4.59 -17.74
N ARG A 21 -0.37 4.99 -16.58
CA ARG A 21 -1.11 4.16 -15.61
C ARG A 21 -0.47 2.79 -15.30
N ASP A 22 0.85 2.71 -15.35
CA ASP A 22 1.57 1.49 -14.97
C ASP A 22 1.71 1.44 -13.46
N TRP A 23 0.63 0.98 -12.81
CA TRP A 23 0.58 0.87 -11.36
C TRP A 23 1.58 -0.14 -10.78
N ASN A 24 2.05 -1.11 -11.58
CA ASN A 24 3.09 -2.03 -11.15
C ASN A 24 4.43 -1.31 -11.06
N GLN A 25 4.77 -0.51 -12.07
CA GLN A 25 5.98 0.31 -12.04
C GLN A 25 5.94 1.34 -10.89
N VAL A 26 4.83 2.06 -10.74
CA VAL A 26 4.67 3.03 -9.63
C VAL A 26 4.84 2.34 -8.28
N LEU A 27 4.18 1.20 -8.07
CA LEU A 27 4.28 0.45 -6.81
C LEU A 27 5.71 -0.06 -6.58
N GLU A 28 6.40 -0.53 -7.62
CA GLU A 28 7.80 -0.97 -7.51
C GLU A 28 8.74 0.18 -7.13
N SER A 29 8.55 1.36 -7.71
CA SER A 29 9.30 2.57 -7.35
C SER A 29 9.03 2.99 -5.90
N ILE A 30 7.78 2.93 -5.45
CA ILE A 30 7.39 3.20 -4.04
C ILE A 30 8.07 2.20 -3.10
N ILE A 31 7.97 0.90 -3.38
CA ILE A 31 8.58 -0.15 -2.56
C ILE A 31 10.09 0.05 -2.45
N SER A 32 10.76 0.38 -3.56
CA SER A 32 12.19 0.67 -3.56
C SER A 32 12.55 1.93 -2.78
N TYR A 33 11.72 2.98 -2.83
CA TYR A 33 11.97 4.23 -2.10
C TYR A 33 11.90 4.03 -0.58
N PHE A 34 10.91 3.28 -0.11
CA PHE A 34 10.75 2.95 1.31
C PHE A 34 11.63 1.78 1.79
N ASP A 35 12.53 1.26 0.94
CA ASP A 35 13.36 0.08 1.21
C ASP A 35 12.52 -1.11 1.74
N CYS A 36 11.35 -1.32 1.12
CA CYS A 36 10.42 -2.39 1.45
C CYS A 36 10.64 -3.60 0.54
N SER A 37 10.16 -4.77 0.94
CA SER A 37 10.24 -5.98 0.13
C SER A 37 8.93 -6.31 -0.58
N THR A 38 7.81 -5.82 -0.06
CA THR A 38 6.48 -6.10 -0.58
C THR A 38 5.61 -4.85 -0.57
N GLY A 39 4.60 -4.86 -1.42
CA GLY A 39 3.55 -3.86 -1.38
C GLY A 39 2.35 -4.25 -2.23
N THR A 40 1.25 -3.57 -1.97
CA THR A 40 -0.03 -3.75 -2.68
C THR A 40 -0.69 -2.41 -2.90
N LEU A 41 -1.28 -2.23 -4.06
CA LEU A 41 -2.15 -1.11 -4.38
C LEU A 41 -3.55 -1.64 -4.64
N HIS A 42 -4.51 -1.14 -3.88
CA HIS A 42 -5.91 -1.50 -4.06
C HIS A 42 -6.75 -0.27 -4.37
N PHE A 43 -7.63 -0.35 -5.37
CA PHE A 43 -8.60 0.70 -5.67
C PHE A 43 -9.98 0.34 -5.12
N LEU A 44 -10.67 1.35 -4.60
CA LEU A 44 -12.02 1.19 -4.09
C LEU A 44 -13.01 1.14 -5.26
N ASN A 45 -13.71 0.02 -5.40
CA ASN A 45 -14.91 -0.02 -6.19
C ASN A 45 -16.05 0.67 -5.42
N GLN A 46 -16.50 1.82 -5.92
CA GLN A 46 -17.51 2.66 -5.26
C GLN A 46 -18.90 2.01 -5.19
N GLU A 47 -19.22 1.08 -6.09
CA GLU A 47 -20.52 0.40 -6.13
C GLU A 47 -20.58 -0.74 -5.10
N SER A 48 -19.52 -1.56 -5.01
CA SER A 48 -19.49 -2.71 -4.12
C SER A 48 -18.91 -2.41 -2.74
N GLY A 49 -18.19 -1.29 -2.57
CA GLY A 49 -17.48 -0.98 -1.33
C GLY A 49 -16.28 -1.89 -1.07
N LEU A 50 -15.73 -2.51 -2.13
CA LEU A 50 -14.62 -3.45 -2.04
C LEU A 50 -13.33 -2.83 -2.59
N LEU A 51 -12.23 -3.03 -1.88
CA LEU A 51 -10.88 -2.73 -2.35
C LEU A 51 -10.43 -3.86 -3.29
N LYS A 52 -10.18 -3.54 -4.56
CA LYS A 52 -9.72 -4.46 -5.60
C LYS A 52 -8.23 -4.28 -5.83
N LEU A 53 -7.48 -5.37 -5.91
CA LEU A 53 -6.04 -5.35 -6.14
C LEU A 53 -5.71 -4.93 -7.57
N GLU A 54 -4.86 -3.92 -7.72
CA GLU A 54 -4.51 -3.32 -9.01
C GLU A 54 -3.02 -3.48 -9.32
N ALA A 55 -2.18 -3.45 -8.29
CA ALA A 55 -0.78 -3.80 -8.38
C ALA A 55 -0.32 -4.51 -7.12
N GLN A 56 0.63 -5.43 -7.27
CA GLN A 56 1.28 -6.10 -6.15
C GLN A 56 2.72 -6.42 -6.51
N LYS A 57 3.58 -6.46 -5.49
CA LYS A 57 4.95 -6.92 -5.63
C LYS A 57 5.36 -7.66 -4.36
N GLY A 58 6.11 -8.74 -4.54
CA GLY A 58 6.65 -9.54 -3.43
C GLY A 58 5.61 -10.38 -2.69
N ILE A 59 4.37 -10.46 -3.19
CA ILE A 59 3.33 -11.33 -2.62
C ILE A 59 3.48 -12.75 -3.18
N PRO A 60 3.53 -13.79 -2.32
CA PRO A 60 3.50 -15.17 -2.76
C PRO A 60 2.30 -15.49 -3.68
N PRO A 61 2.46 -16.19 -4.82
CA PRO A 61 1.38 -16.39 -5.79
C PRO A 61 0.10 -17.01 -5.22
N PHE A 62 0.23 -17.90 -4.23
CA PHE A 62 -0.92 -18.54 -3.58
C PHE A 62 -1.74 -17.60 -2.68
N LEU A 63 -1.19 -16.43 -2.32
CA LEU A 63 -1.88 -15.41 -1.52
C LEU A 63 -2.59 -14.37 -2.37
N ILE A 64 -2.18 -14.17 -3.62
CA ILE A 64 -2.77 -13.17 -4.51
C ILE A 64 -4.30 -13.29 -4.57
N PRO A 65 -4.91 -14.48 -4.75
CA PRO A 65 -6.37 -14.62 -4.76
C PRO A 65 -7.03 -14.23 -3.42
N LYS A 66 -6.33 -14.38 -2.30
CA LYS A 66 -6.85 -14.00 -0.97
C LYS A 66 -6.80 -12.49 -0.72
N LEU A 67 -5.95 -11.77 -1.45
CA LEU A 67 -5.74 -10.31 -1.37
C LEU A 67 -6.40 -9.56 -2.52
N GLU A 68 -6.90 -10.26 -3.54
CA GLU A 68 -7.53 -9.72 -4.73
C GLU A 68 -8.69 -8.78 -4.40
N THR A 69 -9.47 -9.12 -3.36
CA THR A 69 -10.59 -8.30 -2.91
C THR A 69 -10.65 -8.23 -1.39
N ILE A 70 -10.66 -7.01 -0.85
CA ILE A 70 -10.67 -6.74 0.58
C ILE A 70 -11.88 -5.84 0.92
N PRO A 71 -12.79 -6.28 1.81
CA PRO A 71 -13.85 -5.41 2.29
C PRO A 71 -13.29 -4.27 3.16
N VAL A 72 -13.89 -3.09 3.07
CA VAL A 72 -13.66 -2.01 4.04
C VAL A 72 -13.95 -2.51 5.46
N GLY A 73 -13.12 -2.12 6.42
CA GLY A 73 -13.16 -2.60 7.81
C GLY A 73 -12.58 -3.99 8.05
N LYS A 74 -11.97 -4.64 7.03
CA LYS A 74 -11.35 -5.97 7.17
C LYS A 74 -9.87 -5.98 6.76
N GLY A 75 -9.01 -6.49 7.64
CA GLY A 75 -7.57 -6.49 7.39
C GLY A 75 -6.96 -5.08 7.53
N MET A 76 -5.63 -4.98 7.48
CA MET A 76 -4.95 -3.67 7.56
C MET A 76 -5.42 -2.68 6.50
N ALA A 77 -5.48 -3.09 5.23
CA ALA A 77 -5.96 -2.26 4.14
C ALA A 77 -7.43 -1.83 4.35
N GLY A 78 -8.34 -2.76 4.65
CA GLY A 78 -9.74 -2.43 4.90
C GLY A 78 -9.94 -1.49 6.08
N ILE A 79 -9.15 -1.65 7.17
CA ILE A 79 -9.24 -0.81 8.36
C ILE A 79 -8.64 0.58 8.10
N ALA A 80 -7.54 0.67 7.35
CA ALA A 80 -7.00 1.96 6.91
C ALA A 80 -8.01 2.74 6.05
N ALA A 81 -8.69 2.03 5.14
CA ALA A 81 -9.80 2.58 4.37
C ALA A 81 -10.97 3.04 5.25
N GLU A 82 -11.40 2.23 6.21
CA GLU A 82 -12.52 2.53 7.10
C GLU A 82 -12.25 3.76 7.98
N ARG A 83 -11.07 3.80 8.60
CA ARG A 83 -10.66 4.90 9.48
C ARG A 83 -10.25 6.15 8.73
N LYS A 84 -9.92 6.03 7.44
CA LYS A 84 -9.26 7.08 6.65
C LYS A 84 -7.95 7.56 7.30
N GLU A 85 -7.28 6.63 7.97
CA GLU A 85 -6.01 6.85 8.66
C GLU A 85 -5.05 5.71 8.34
N ALA A 86 -3.74 5.98 8.39
CA ALA A 86 -2.74 4.94 8.20
C ALA A 86 -2.81 3.91 9.34
N VAL A 87 -2.70 2.63 9.00
CA VAL A 87 -2.62 1.52 9.95
C VAL A 87 -1.25 0.89 9.83
N GLU A 88 -0.49 0.90 10.91
CA GLU A 88 0.85 0.34 10.98
C GLU A 88 0.94 -0.80 11.99
N MET A 89 1.88 -1.70 11.75
CA MET A 89 2.24 -2.77 12.67
C MET A 89 3.76 -2.94 12.66
N CYS A 90 4.37 -2.79 13.84
CA CYS A 90 5.79 -3.03 14.05
C CYS A 90 6.19 -4.46 13.67
N ASN A 91 5.33 -5.44 14.04
CA ASN A 91 5.47 -6.84 13.62
C ASN A 91 4.10 -7.46 13.37
N LEU A 92 3.76 -7.63 12.09
CA LEU A 92 2.54 -8.27 11.63
C LEU A 92 2.35 -9.71 12.17
N GLN A 93 3.44 -10.46 12.38
CA GLN A 93 3.37 -11.85 12.79
C GLN A 93 2.83 -11.99 14.22
N THR A 94 3.19 -11.05 15.09
CA THR A 94 2.81 -11.02 16.51
C THR A 94 1.53 -10.23 16.77
N ASP A 95 0.82 -9.78 15.74
CA ASP A 95 -0.44 -9.05 15.92
C ASP A 95 -1.54 -9.95 16.51
N ASP A 96 -1.99 -9.62 17.71
CA ASP A 96 -3.11 -10.28 18.40
C ASP A 96 -4.38 -9.39 18.41
N SER A 97 -4.34 -8.21 17.78
CA SER A 97 -5.48 -7.28 17.75
C SER A 97 -6.64 -7.74 16.87
N GLY A 98 -6.40 -8.73 16.01
CA GLY A 98 -7.35 -9.21 15.01
C GLY A 98 -7.46 -8.32 13.77
N VAL A 99 -6.64 -7.27 13.68
CA VAL A 99 -6.55 -6.35 12.53
C VAL A 99 -5.84 -7.03 11.36
N ALA A 100 -4.77 -7.81 11.60
CA ALA A 100 -4.10 -8.56 10.55
C ALA A 100 -4.92 -9.80 10.15
N ARG A 101 -5.20 -9.95 8.85
CA ARG A 101 -5.83 -11.17 8.33
C ARG A 101 -4.84 -12.35 8.41
N PRO A 102 -5.30 -13.59 8.65
CA PRO A 102 -4.42 -14.77 8.63
C PRO A 102 -3.59 -14.88 7.35
N ALA A 103 -4.18 -14.58 6.19
CA ALA A 103 -3.51 -14.56 4.90
C ALA A 103 -2.38 -13.52 4.81
N ALA A 104 -2.46 -12.41 5.57
CA ALA A 104 -1.39 -11.43 5.61
C ALA A 104 -0.19 -11.98 6.40
N LYS A 105 -0.40 -12.74 7.48
CA LYS A 105 0.70 -13.38 8.22
C LYS A 105 1.46 -14.40 7.37
N GLU A 106 0.78 -15.06 6.43
CA GLU A 106 1.38 -16.01 5.48
C GLU A 106 2.42 -15.38 4.53
N THR A 107 2.50 -14.04 4.41
CA THR A 107 3.56 -13.36 3.63
C THR A 107 4.92 -13.37 4.34
N LYS A 108 4.93 -13.68 5.64
CA LYS A 108 6.12 -13.64 6.53
C LYS A 108 6.82 -12.28 6.61
N VAL A 109 6.12 -11.20 6.25
CA VAL A 109 6.59 -9.84 6.51
C VAL A 109 6.29 -9.45 7.95
N GLU A 110 7.02 -8.46 8.44
CA GLU A 110 6.92 -8.01 9.84
C GLU A 110 6.47 -6.55 9.88
N GLY A 111 7.39 -5.58 9.73
CA GLY A 111 7.06 -4.16 9.71
C GLY A 111 6.19 -3.79 8.52
N SER A 112 4.93 -3.40 8.76
CA SER A 112 3.92 -3.21 7.72
C SER A 112 3.13 -1.93 7.94
N ILE A 113 2.82 -1.21 6.85
CA ILE A 113 1.95 -0.04 6.89
C ILE A 113 0.97 -0.06 5.71
N ALA A 114 -0.29 0.29 5.98
CA ALA A 114 -1.32 0.53 4.97
C ALA A 114 -1.84 1.96 5.12
N ALA A 115 -1.74 2.75 4.06
CA ALA A 115 -2.22 4.12 3.99
C ALA A 115 -3.48 4.22 3.12
N PRO A 116 -4.52 4.96 3.53
CA PRO A 116 -5.65 5.28 2.67
C PRO A 116 -5.22 6.26 1.56
N MET A 117 -5.84 6.12 0.40
CA MET A 117 -5.69 7.05 -0.71
C MET A 117 -6.91 7.97 -0.72
N LEU A 118 -6.71 9.23 -0.37
CA LEU A 118 -7.77 10.21 -0.19
C LEU A 118 -7.64 11.36 -1.18
N LEU A 119 -8.77 11.86 -1.66
CA LEU A 119 -8.85 13.13 -2.35
C LEU A 119 -10.09 13.87 -1.86
N ASN A 120 -9.91 15.07 -1.31
CA ASN A 120 -10.99 15.87 -0.73
C ASN A 120 -11.86 15.04 0.23
N GLU A 121 -11.21 14.30 1.14
CA GLU A 121 -11.81 13.38 2.12
C GLU A 121 -12.55 12.16 1.55
N LYS A 122 -12.62 12.03 0.22
CA LYS A 122 -13.19 10.86 -0.46
C LYS A 122 -12.12 9.76 -0.60
N LEU A 123 -12.49 8.53 -0.28
CA LEU A 123 -11.63 7.36 -0.37
C LEU A 123 -11.62 6.81 -1.81
N TYR A 124 -10.41 6.58 -2.33
CA TYR A 124 -10.17 6.00 -3.65
C TYR A 124 -9.48 4.64 -3.59
N GLY A 125 -8.95 4.24 -2.43
CA GLY A 125 -8.28 2.96 -2.26
C GLY A 125 -7.28 2.96 -1.11
N THR A 126 -6.34 2.03 -1.15
CA THR A 126 -5.27 1.91 -0.15
C THR A 126 -3.95 1.50 -0.79
N LEU A 127 -2.87 2.04 -0.25
CA LEU A 127 -1.49 1.70 -0.59
C LEU A 127 -0.82 1.05 0.62
N GLY A 128 -0.30 -0.16 0.45
CA GLY A 128 0.40 -0.89 1.50
C GLY A 128 1.84 -1.21 1.11
N VAL A 129 2.76 -1.10 2.06
CA VAL A 129 4.15 -1.55 1.93
C VAL A 129 4.60 -2.27 3.20
N ALA A 130 5.49 -3.24 3.05
CA ALA A 130 6.03 -3.96 4.20
C ALA A 130 7.49 -4.40 4.02
N LYS A 131 8.19 -4.49 5.15
CA LYS A 131 9.56 -4.95 5.32
C LYS A 131 9.60 -6.37 5.88
N PRO A 132 10.65 -7.15 5.59
CA PRO A 132 10.80 -8.51 6.10
C PRO A 132 11.27 -8.57 7.58
N VAL A 133 11.50 -7.42 8.20
CA VAL A 133 11.99 -7.25 9.58
C VAL A 133 11.05 -6.33 10.35
N PRO A 134 11.06 -6.34 11.70
CA PRO A 134 10.23 -5.43 12.45
C PRO A 134 10.65 -4.01 12.14
N TYR A 135 9.69 -3.13 11.93
CA TYR A 135 9.99 -1.76 11.56
C TYR A 135 8.87 -0.81 11.98
N ASP A 136 9.28 0.27 12.63
CA ASP A 136 8.42 1.40 12.93
C ASP A 136 8.65 2.47 11.85
N PHE A 137 7.64 2.68 11.01
CA PHE A 137 7.69 3.76 10.03
C PHE A 137 7.73 5.10 10.77
N THR A 138 8.60 6.00 10.33
CA THR A 138 8.72 7.35 10.86
C THR A 138 7.53 8.21 10.42
N ASP A 139 7.21 9.27 11.16
CA ASP A 139 6.13 10.19 10.79
C ASP A 139 6.34 10.81 9.39
N LYS A 140 7.61 11.00 9.01
CA LYS A 140 7.99 11.46 7.66
C LYS A 140 7.60 10.43 6.60
N GLU A 141 7.98 9.16 6.78
CA GLU A 141 7.63 8.10 5.83
C GLU A 141 6.11 7.90 5.72
N LYS A 142 5.39 7.98 6.85
CA LYS A 142 3.92 7.93 6.87
C LYS A 142 3.32 9.07 6.04
N ALA A 143 3.81 10.30 6.26
CA ALA A 143 3.34 11.48 5.54
C ALA A 143 3.64 11.40 4.04
N GLU A 144 4.80 10.88 3.65
CA GLU A 144 5.19 10.65 2.26
C GLU A 144 4.28 9.59 1.61
N LEU A 145 4.03 8.47 2.28
CA LEU A 145 3.15 7.40 1.78
C LEU A 145 1.71 7.90 1.58
N LEU A 146 1.18 8.68 2.53
CA LEU A 146 -0.12 9.34 2.40
C LEU A 146 -0.14 10.33 1.22
N SER A 147 0.92 11.12 1.06
CA SER A 147 1.03 12.10 -0.03
C SER A 147 1.07 11.45 -1.41
N LEU A 148 1.74 10.29 -1.53
CA LEU A 148 1.74 9.46 -2.74
C LEU A 148 0.34 8.90 -3.01
N GLY A 149 -0.34 8.36 -2.00
CA GLY A 149 -1.73 7.90 -2.12
C GLY A 149 -2.70 9.01 -2.58
N ASN A 150 -2.50 10.23 -2.09
CA ASN A 150 -3.29 11.39 -2.53
C ASN A 150 -3.02 11.77 -3.99
N ALA A 151 -1.75 11.68 -4.45
CA ALA A 151 -1.42 11.91 -5.85
C ALA A 151 -2.05 10.86 -6.78
N ILE A 152 -2.00 9.58 -6.40
CA ILE A 152 -2.70 8.51 -7.12
C ILE A 152 -4.21 8.80 -7.17
N SER A 153 -4.80 9.23 -6.05
CA SER A 153 -6.24 9.56 -5.98
C SER A 153 -6.65 10.67 -6.95
N LYS A 154 -5.80 11.68 -7.18
CA LYS A 154 -6.03 12.74 -8.18
C LYS A 154 -6.11 12.18 -9.60
N ILE A 155 -5.28 11.20 -9.93
CA ILE A 155 -5.32 10.54 -11.24
C ILE A 155 -6.59 9.70 -11.40
N LEU A 156 -7.04 9.04 -10.32
CA LEU A 156 -8.27 8.25 -10.32
C LEU A 156 -9.55 9.11 -10.34
N SER A 157 -9.48 10.38 -9.95
CA SER A 157 -10.62 11.30 -10.01
C SER A 157 -10.83 11.98 -11.36
N ASN A 158 -9.80 11.96 -12.23
CA ASN A 158 -9.77 12.62 -13.53
C ASN A 158 -10.12 11.65 -14.67
#